data_AF-A0A0K9YLC8-F1
#
_entry.id   AF-A0A0K9YLC8-F1
#
_cell.length_a   1.000
_cell.length_b   1.000
_cell.length_c   1.000
_cell.angle_alpha   90.00
_cell.angle_beta   90.00
_cell.angle_gamma   90.00
#
_symmetry.space_group_name_H-M   'P 1'
#
loop_
_entity.id
_entity.type
_entity.pdbx_description
1 polymer ?
#
loop_
_entity_poly.entity_id
_entity_poly.type
_entity_poly.pdbx_seq_one_letter_code
_entity_poly.pdbx_strand_id
1 'polypeptide(L)'
;MNYLCPACNGLAALAKECPRCGQLLSDAGRLYDYYGDYSPYREIDDAKMDNGYPDRHNHQCLHTGWCPHCQEEHMIIVQEWTPAMLEQLFT
;
A
#
# COMPACT_ATOMS: atom_id res chain seq x y z
N MET A 1 3.64 -12.86 14.10
CA MET A 1 3.40 -11.47 13.66
C MET A 1 4.31 -11.25 12.48
N ASN A 2 3.82 -11.39 11.25
CA ASN A 2 4.74 -11.77 10.17
C ASN A 2 4.95 -10.74 9.06
N TYR A 3 4.10 -9.72 8.91
CA TYR A 3 4.20 -8.80 7.78
C TYR A 3 3.70 -7.40 8.15
N LEU A 4 4.36 -6.37 7.64
CA LEU A 4 3.90 -4.97 7.72
C LEU A 4 4.16 -4.23 6.41
N CYS A 5 3.30 -3.29 6.05
CA CYS A 5 3.55 -2.41 4.91
C CYS A 5 4.54 -1.29 5.30
N PRO A 6 5.70 -1.16 4.65
CA PRO A 6 6.66 -0.12 4.99
C PRO A 6 6.17 1.29 4.66
N ALA A 7 5.31 1.45 3.64
CA ALA A 7 4.73 2.74 3.27
C ALA A 7 3.72 3.23 4.32
N CYS A 8 2.76 2.38 4.71
CA CYS A 8 1.79 2.70 5.77
C CYS A 8 2.46 3.06 7.10
N ASN A 9 3.62 2.46 7.39
CA ASN A 9 4.35 2.67 8.65
C ASN A 9 5.45 3.75 8.54
N GLY A 10 5.53 4.49 7.43
CA GLY A 10 6.50 5.57 7.25
C GLY A 10 7.97 5.11 7.20
N LEU A 11 8.22 3.82 6.99
CA LEU A 11 9.56 3.23 6.91
C LEU A 11 10.16 3.35 5.51
N ALA A 12 9.33 3.45 4.47
CA ALA A 12 9.76 3.70 3.10
C ALA A 12 8.74 4.58 2.37
N ALA A 13 9.22 5.48 1.51
CA ALA A 13 8.35 6.27 0.64
C ALA A 13 7.79 5.42 -0.51
N LEU A 14 6.56 5.73 -0.93
CA LEU A 14 5.92 5.14 -2.11
C LEU A 14 6.53 5.74 -3.41
N ALA A 15 7.77 5.36 -3.74
CA ALA A 15 8.51 5.91 -4.88
C ALA A 15 8.14 5.20 -6.20
N LYS A 16 6.92 5.44 -6.71
CA LYS A 16 6.47 4.94 -8.02
C LYS A 16 6.19 6.11 -8.97
N GLU A 17 6.54 5.91 -10.24
CA GLU A 17 6.29 6.88 -11.31
C GLU A 17 4.94 6.61 -11.99
N CYS A 18 4.27 7.68 -12.41
CA CYS A 18 3.06 7.60 -13.21
C CYS A 18 3.39 6.97 -14.58
N PRO A 19 2.70 5.88 -14.98
CA PRO A 19 2.98 5.20 -16.24
C PRO A 19 2.69 6.06 -17.48
N ARG A 20 1.97 7.19 -17.33
CA ARG A 20 1.63 8.09 -18.45
C ARG A 20 2.60 9.25 -18.65
N CYS A 21 3.14 9.83 -17.57
CA CYS A 21 3.95 11.04 -17.66
C CYS A 21 5.31 10.96 -16.93
N GLY A 22 5.60 9.85 -16.22
CA GLY A 22 6.84 9.66 -15.48
C GLY A 22 6.97 10.47 -14.18
N GLN A 23 6.00 11.33 -13.84
CA GLN A 23 6.00 12.07 -12.57
C GLN A 23 5.80 11.12 -11.39
N LEU A 24 6.41 11.43 -10.24
CA LEU A 24 6.21 10.65 -9.01
C LEU A 24 4.75 10.72 -8.56
N LEU A 25 4.23 9.56 -8.18
CA LEU A 25 2.90 9.41 -7.61
C LEU A 25 2.94 9.80 -6.14
N SER A 26 1.91 10.52 -5.69
CA SER A 26 1.66 10.78 -4.28
C SER A 26 0.94 9.59 -3.66
N ASP A 27 1.37 9.14 -2.48
CA ASP A 27 0.65 8.09 -1.74
C ASP A 27 -0.68 8.65 -1.22
N ALA A 28 -1.78 8.09 -1.74
CA ALA A 28 -3.14 8.47 -1.33
C ALA A 28 -3.70 7.50 -0.27
N GLY A 29 -2.93 6.51 0.19
CA GLY A 29 -3.36 5.54 1.20
C GLY A 29 -3.77 4.20 0.59
N ARG A 30 -4.41 3.34 1.40
CA ARG A 30 -4.70 1.96 1.02
C ARG A 30 -5.90 1.92 0.07
N LEU A 31 -5.84 1.04 -0.92
CA LEU A 31 -6.88 0.92 -1.95
C LEU A 31 -8.26 0.63 -1.35
N TYR A 32 -8.33 -0.31 -0.40
CA TYR A 32 -9.59 -0.73 0.22
C TYR A 32 -10.14 0.25 1.25
N ASP A 33 -9.42 1.32 1.61
CA ASP A 33 -9.99 2.42 2.41
C ASP A 33 -11.03 3.24 1.60
N TYR A 34 -11.01 3.10 0.28
CA TYR A 34 -11.94 3.76 -0.65
C TYR A 34 -13.16 2.91 -1.03
N TYR A 35 -13.22 1.65 -0.57
CA TYR A 35 -14.31 0.73 -0.91
C TYR A 35 -15.23 0.47 0.28
N GLY A 36 -16.52 0.36 0.00
CA GLY A 36 -17.53 -0.01 1.00
C GLY A 36 -17.77 1.06 2.06
N ASP A 37 -18.37 0.65 3.18
CA ASP A 37 -18.62 1.53 4.30
C ASP A 37 -17.32 1.87 5.02
N TYR A 38 -17.08 3.17 5.24
CA TYR A 38 -15.90 3.65 5.92
C TYR A 38 -15.78 3.02 7.32
N SER A 39 -14.79 2.14 7.47
CA SER A 39 -14.58 1.32 8.67
C SER A 39 -13.16 1.51 9.20
N PRO A 40 -12.86 2.67 9.82
CA PRO A 40 -11.50 3.05 10.20
C PRO A 40 -10.84 2.12 11.23
N TYR A 41 -11.66 1.35 11.95
CA TYR A 41 -11.20 0.39 12.97
C TYR A 41 -11.17 -1.04 12.46
N ARG A 42 -11.47 -1.28 11.18
CA ARG A 42 -11.33 -2.61 10.59
C ARG A 42 -9.84 -2.94 10.46
N GLU A 43 -9.46 -4.11 10.95
CA GLU A 43 -8.09 -4.60 10.81
C GLU A 43 -7.71 -4.77 9.34
N ILE A 44 -6.44 -4.47 9.02
CA ILE A 44 -5.93 -4.51 7.64
C ILE A 44 -6.12 -5.89 7.02
N ASP A 45 -5.73 -6.95 7.73
CA ASP A 45 -5.83 -8.31 7.20
C ASP A 45 -7.28 -8.76 7.00
N ASP A 46 -8.21 -8.23 7.81
CA ASP A 46 -9.64 -8.47 7.65
C ASP A 46 -10.16 -7.75 6.41
N ALA A 47 -9.74 -6.50 6.17
CA ALA A 47 -10.08 -5.73 4.98
C ALA A 47 -9.58 -6.37 3.68
N LYS A 48 -8.51 -7.17 3.74
CA LYS A 48 -8.01 -7.91 2.57
C LYS A 48 -8.77 -9.21 2.27
N MET A 49 -9.65 -9.68 3.17
CA MET A 49 -10.37 -10.94 2.93
C MET A 49 -11.46 -10.81 1.86
N ASP A 50 -12.02 -9.63 1.68
CA ASP A 50 -13.16 -9.36 0.81
C ASP A 50 -12.92 -8.20 -0.18
N ASN A 51 -11.68 -7.76 -0.34
CA ASN A 51 -11.31 -6.71 -1.30
C ASN A 51 -11.22 -7.21 -2.77
N GLY A 52 -11.33 -8.53 -3.00
CA GLY A 52 -11.27 -9.14 -4.34
C GLY A 52 -9.86 -9.40 -4.87
N TYR A 53 -8.81 -9.20 -4.07
CA TYR A 53 -7.41 -9.40 -4.44
C TYR A 53 -6.75 -10.51 -3.60
N PRO A 54 -5.74 -11.23 -4.13
CA PRO A 54 -4.97 -12.21 -3.36
C PRO A 54 -3.87 -11.56 -2.50
N ASP A 55 -3.99 -10.27 -2.17
CA ASP A 55 -2.94 -9.47 -1.55
C ASP A 55 -2.63 -9.93 -0.12
N ARG A 56 -3.62 -10.42 0.63
CA ARG A 56 -3.38 -11.08 1.92
C ARG A 56 -2.47 -12.30 1.81
N HIS A 57 -2.75 -13.18 0.85
CA HIS A 57 -1.97 -14.41 0.65
C HIS A 57 -0.55 -14.11 0.17
N ASN A 58 -0.40 -13.07 -0.65
CA ASN A 58 0.88 -12.67 -1.22
C ASN A 58 1.69 -11.73 -0.31
N HIS A 59 1.16 -11.38 0.86
CA HIS A 59 1.75 -10.42 1.79
C HIS A 59 2.03 -9.07 1.12
N GLN A 60 1.00 -8.56 0.45
CA GLN A 60 1.02 -7.30 -0.28
C GLN A 60 0.04 -6.32 0.36
N CYS A 61 0.38 -5.04 0.28
CA CYS A 61 -0.49 -3.94 0.62
C CYS A 61 -0.74 -3.12 -0.64
N LEU A 62 -2.01 -3.05 -1.06
CA LEU A 62 -2.43 -2.27 -2.22
C LEU A 62 -2.67 -0.82 -1.81
N HIS A 63 -1.94 0.10 -2.45
CA HIS A 63 -2.07 1.54 -2.27
C HIS A 63 -2.67 2.20 -3.51
N THR A 64 -3.30 3.34 -3.31
CA THR A 64 -3.70 4.26 -4.37
C THR A 64 -2.61 5.31 -4.53
N GLY A 65 -2.03 5.43 -5.72
CA GLY A 65 -1.10 6.49 -6.09
C GLY A 65 -1.79 7.55 -6.92
N TRP A 66 -1.74 8.81 -6.50
CA TRP A 66 -2.30 9.95 -7.24
C TRP A 66 -1.23 10.65 -8.07
N CYS A 67 -1.47 10.82 -9.37
CA CYS A 67 -0.62 11.62 -10.23
C CYS A 67 -1.11 13.09 -10.25
N PRO A 68 -0.38 14.06 -9.68
CA PRO A 68 -0.81 15.45 -9.68
C PRO A 68 -0.80 16.09 -11.07
N HIS A 69 -0.01 15.54 -12.01
CA HIS A 69 0.09 16.05 -13.37
C HIS A 69 -1.03 15.53 -14.29
N CYS A 70 -1.24 14.21 -14.26
CA CYS A 70 -2.26 13.54 -15.08
C CYS A 70 -3.66 13.59 -14.46
N GLN A 71 -3.77 13.92 -13.18
CA GLN A 71 -5.02 13.85 -12.39
C GLN A 71 -5.68 12.47 -12.47
N GLU A 72 -4.87 11.43 -12.28
CA GLU A 72 -5.35 10.04 -12.28
C GLU A 72 -4.77 9.24 -11.13
N GLU A 73 -5.55 8.24 -10.74
CA GLU A 73 -5.20 7.23 -9.75
C GLU A 73 -4.58 6.00 -10.40
N HIS A 74 -3.60 5.41 -9.71
CA HIS A 74 -2.96 4.17 -10.12
C HIS A 74 -2.82 3.25 -8.92
N MET A 75 -3.15 1.98 -9.09
CA MET A 75 -2.90 0.97 -8.05
C MET A 75 -1.41 0.69 -7.93
N ILE A 76 -0.89 0.75 -6.72
CA ILE A 76 0.50 0.48 -6.38
C ILE A 76 0.56 -0.72 -5.44
N ILE A 77 1.28 -1.75 -5.84
CA ILE A 77 1.51 -2.93 -5.01
C ILE A 77 2.78 -2.70 -4.20
N VAL A 78 2.65 -2.72 -2.87
CA VAL A 78 3.77 -2.66 -1.93
C VAL A 78 3.95 -4.03 -1.30
N GLN A 79 5.17 -4.57 -1.35
CA GLN A 79 5.47 -5.83 -0.66
C GLN A 79 5.64 -5.56 0.84
N GLU A 80 4.96 -6.35 1.67
CA GLU A 80 5.07 -6.25 3.12
C GLU A 80 6.36 -6.90 3.62
N TRP A 81 6.94 -6.30 4.67
CA TRP A 81 8.20 -6.69 5.26
C TRP A 81 8.02 -7.65 6.41
N THR A 82 8.91 -8.65 6.49
CA THR A 82 9.01 -9.54 7.64
C THR A 82 9.82 -8.89 8.77
N PRO A 83 9.73 -9.39 10.02
CA PRO A 83 10.57 -8.93 11.11
C PRO A 83 12.08 -8.96 10.78
N ALA A 84 12.55 -9.98 10.07
CA ALA A 84 13.95 -10.10 9.66
C ALA A 84 14.41 -8.95 8.72
N MET A 85 13.51 -8.42 7.89
CA MET A 85 13.81 -7.26 7.05
C MET A 85 13.90 -5.96 7.85
N LEU A 86 13.15 -5.85 8.95
CA LEU A 86 13.20 -4.68 9.84
C LEU A 86 14.51 -4.65 10.63
N GLU A 87 14.98 -5.79 11.12
CA GLU A 87 16.23 -5.90 11.89
C GLU A 87 17.44 -5.37 11.11
N GLN A 88 17.45 -5.51 9.79
CA GLN A 88 18.52 -5.01 8.91
C GLN A 88 18.54 -3.48 8.72
N LEU A 89 17.45 -2.77 9.07
CA LEU A 89 17.38 -1.31 8.95
C LEU A 89 17.93 -0.58 10.18
N PHE A 90 18.09 -1.29 11.30
CA PHE A 90 18.54 -0.73 12.58
C PHE A 90 19.96 -1.19 12.98
N THR A 91 20.67 -1.83 12.05
CA THR A 91 22.10 -2.18 12.13
C THR A 91 22.90 -1.33 11.16
#